data_AF-A0AAJ0V5W0-F1
#
_entry.id   AF-A0AAJ0V5W0-F1
#
_cell.length_a   1.000
_cell.length_b   1.000
_cell.length_c   1.000
_cell.angle_alpha   90.00
_cell.angle_beta   90.00
_cell.angle_gamma   90.00
#
_symmetry.space_group_name_H-M   'P 1'
#
loop_
_entity.id
_entity.type
_entity.pdbx_description
1 polymer ?
#
loop_
_entity_poly.entity_id
_entity_poly.type
_entity_poly.pdbx_seq_one_letter_code
_entity_poly.pdbx_strand_id
1 'polypeptide(L)' 'MGEGRGIWLAYVVAKLQCCKGKWRHISDETGIPYDTLTKIALSRVSDPRVSNVQLLHDYFVANETLDGQ' A
#
# COMPACT_ATOMS: atom_id res chain seq x y z
N MET A 1 12.62 18.71 -6.99
CA MET A 1 11.36 18.15 -7.52
C MET A 1 11.35 16.66 -7.25
N GLY A 2 10.85 16.26 -6.08
CA GLY A 2 10.73 14.86 -5.66
C GLY A 2 9.37 14.52 -5.03
N GLU A 3 8.40 15.44 -5.09
CA GLU A 3 7.13 15.36 -4.34
C GLU A 3 6.18 14.24 -4.80
N GLY A 4 6.25 13.78 -6.07
CA GLY A 4 5.29 12.80 -6.60
C GLY A 4 5.34 11.43 -5.91
N ARG A 5 6.53 10.98 -5.49
CA ARG A 5 6.73 9.67 -4.83
C ARG A 5 6.42 9.68 -3.33
N GLY A 6 6.24 10.85 -2.72
CA GLY A 6 5.82 10.94 -1.32
C GLY A 6 4.32 10.76 -1.14
N ILE A 7 3.53 11.33 -2.06
CA ILE A 7 2.08 11.44 -1.94
C ILE A 7 1.39 10.07 -2.04
N TRP A 8 1.76 9.26 -3.04
CA TRP A 8 1.20 7.92 -3.22
C TRP A 8 1.55 6.95 -2.07
N LEU A 9 2.73 7.13 -1.46
CA LEU A 9 3.23 6.28 -0.40
C LEU A 9 2.51 6.61 0.90
N ALA A 10 2.34 7.91 1.18
CA ALA A 10 1.51 8.38 2.28
C ALA A 10 0.06 7.87 2.16
N TYR A 11 -0.52 7.88 0.95
CA TYR A 11 -1.86 7.32 0.70
C TYR A 11 -1.92 5.81 1.00
N VAL A 12 -1.00 5.03 0.42
CA VAL A 12 -0.93 3.58 0.65
C VAL A 12 -0.72 3.27 2.13
N VAL A 13 0.14 4.03 2.82
CA VAL A 13 0.38 3.91 4.27
C VAL A 13 -0.87 4.21 5.08
N ALA A 14 -1.61 5.28 4.75
CA ALA A 14 -2.87 5.61 5.42
C ALA A 14 -3.92 4.50 5.24
N LYS A 15 -4.07 3.97 4.02
CA LYS A 15 -5.00 2.86 3.72
C LYS A 15 -4.57 1.56 4.42
N LEU A 16 -3.27 1.26 4.46
CA LEU A 16 -2.71 0.15 5.24
C LEU A 16 -3.03 0.29 6.73
N GLN A 17 -2.85 1.48 7.30
CA GLN A 17 -3.17 1.74 8.70
C GLN A 17 -4.67 1.62 8.99
N CYS A 18 -5.54 2.05 8.06
CA CYS A 18 -6.97 1.85 8.17
C CYS A 18 -7.35 0.36 8.08
N CYS A 19 -6.66 -0.39 7.21
CA CYS A 19 -6.84 -1.83 7.06
C CYS A 19 -6.05 -2.68 8.07
N LYS A 20 -5.61 -2.10 9.20
CA LYS A 20 -4.82 -2.80 10.24
C LYS A 20 -5.66 -3.92 10.88
N GLY A 21 -5.48 -5.12 10.34
CA GLY A 21 -6.30 -6.31 10.62
C GLY A 21 -6.56 -7.16 9.37
N LYS A 22 -6.61 -6.53 8.19
CA LYS A 22 -6.75 -7.18 6.88
C LYS A 22 -5.43 -7.36 6.13
N TRP A 23 -4.30 -7.04 6.75
CA TRP A 23 -2.98 -7.12 6.12
C TRP A 23 -2.66 -8.53 5.61
N ARG A 24 -3.16 -9.57 6.28
CA ARG A 24 -3.01 -10.96 5.82
C ARG A 24 -3.76 -11.22 4.51
N HIS A 25 -4.93 -10.60 4.33
CA HIS A 25 -5.71 -10.71 3.11
C HIS A 25 -5.09 -9.89 1.98
N ILE A 26 -4.64 -8.66 2.27
CA ILE A 26 -3.92 -7.82 1.30
C ILE A 26 -2.63 -8.52 0.85
N SER A 27 -1.92 -9.19 1.76
CA SER A 27 -0.71 -9.94 1.45
C SER A 27 -0.97 -11.09 0.48
N ASP A 28 -2.11 -11.77 0.63
CA ASP A 28 -2.56 -12.87 -0.23
C ASP A 28 -2.96 -12.35 -1.62
N GLU A 29 -3.83 -11.33 -1.66
CA GLU A 29 -4.34 -10.71 -2.89
C GLU A 29 -3.25 -10.03 -3.73
N THR A 30 -2.33 -9.32 -3.08
CA THR A 30 -1.25 -8.59 -3.77
C THR A 30 0.00 -9.44 -3.99
N GLY A 31 0.10 -10.60 -3.35
CA GLY A 31 1.32 -11.42 -3.29
C GLY A 31 2.49 -10.77 -2.55
N ILE A 32 2.27 -9.61 -1.90
CA ILE A 32 3.32 -8.89 -1.18
C ILE A 32 3.42 -9.44 0.23
N PRO A 33 4.60 -9.88 0.71
CA PRO A 33 4.73 -10.46 2.03
C PRO A 33 4.39 -9.45 3.14
N TYR A 34 3.76 -9.93 4.21
CA TYR A 34 3.37 -9.12 5.39
C TYR A 34 4.51 -8.28 5.98
N ASP A 35 5.74 -8.80 5.93
CA ASP A 35 6.95 -8.09 6.36
C ASP A 35 7.17 -6.81 5.55
N THR A 36 6.93 -6.86 4.24
CA THR A 36 6.99 -5.70 3.34
C THR A 36 5.85 -4.73 3.63
N LEU A 37 4.62 -5.21 3.83
CA LEU A 37 3.49 -4.37 4.22
C LEU A 37 3.78 -3.60 5.51
N THR A 38 4.32 -4.28 6.52
CA THR A 38 4.69 -3.69 7.81
C THR A 38 5.80 -2.66 7.63
N LYS A 39 6.83 -2.95 6.84
CA LYS A 39 7.91 -1.99 6.57
C LYS A 39 7.40 -0.74 5.84
N ILE A 40 6.50 -0.90 4.86
CA ILE A 40 5.85 0.21 4.14
C ILE A 40 5.04 1.04 5.13
N ALA A 41 4.17 0.41 5.93
CA ALA A 41 3.34 1.08 6.93
C ALA A 41 4.16 1.84 7.99
N LEU A 42 5.32 1.30 8.40
CA LEU A 42 6.25 1.95 9.31
C LEU A 42 7.14 3.01 8.63
N SER A 43 6.96 3.25 7.33
CA SER A 43 7.81 4.14 6.52
C SER A 43 9.31 3.86 6.68
N ARG A 44 9.67 2.60 7.00
CA ARG A 44 11.03 2.16 7.32
C ARG A 44 11.76 1.61 6.11
N VAL A 45 11.09 1.59 4.95
CA VAL A 45 11.70 1.15 3.70
C VAL A 45 12.51 2.29 3.12
N SER A 46 13.82 2.12 3.08
CA SER A 46 14.73 3.07 2.44
C SER A 46 14.63 3.02 0.91
N ASP A 47 14.17 1.90 0.34
CA ASP A 47 13.96 1.71 -1.10
C ASP A 47 12.79 0.73 -1.35
N PRO A 48 11.53 1.17 -1.18
CA PRO A 48 10.40 0.32 -1.53
C PRO A 48 10.40 0.24 -3.04
N ARG A 49 10.68 -0.96 -3.58
CA ARG A 49 10.53 -1.23 -5.01
C ARG A 49 9.20 -0.63 -5.45
N VAL A 50 9.29 0.34 -6.37
CA VAL A 50 8.16 1.10 -6.88
C VAL A 50 7.02 0.16 -7.30
N SER A 51 7.36 -1.00 -7.86
CA SER A 51 6.44 -2.07 -8.25
C SER A 51 5.51 -2.56 -7.12
N ASN A 52 6.02 -2.71 -5.88
CA ASN A 52 5.20 -3.18 -4.76
C ASN A 52 4.22 -2.10 -4.29
N VAL A 53 4.69 -0.85 -4.21
CA VAL A 53 3.84 0.27 -3.80
C VAL A 53 2.79 0.55 -4.87
N GLN A 54 3.15 0.39 -6.15
CA GLN A 54 2.24 0.56 -7.27
C GLN A 54 1.15 -0.52 -7.30
N LEU A 55 1.49 -1.79 -7.05
CA LEU A 55 0.51 -2.88 -6.90
C LEU A 55 -0.46 -2.62 -5.73
N LEU A 56 0.05 -2.20 -4.57
CA LEU A 56 -0.80 -1.83 -3.44
C LEU A 56 -1.70 -0.64 -3.75
N HIS A 57 -1.15 0.39 -4.39
CA HIS A 57 -1.91 1.57 -4.77
C HIS A 57 -3.02 1.21 -5.76
N ASP A 58 -2.69 0.43 -6.79
CA ASP A 58 -3.65 -0.06 -7.78
C ASP A 58 -4.76 -0.89 -7.13
N TYR A 59 -4.41 -1.81 -6.23
CA TYR A 59 -5.37 -2.58 -5.43
C TYR A 59 -6.30 -1.67 -4.62
N PHE A 60 -5.76 -0.67 -3.91
CA PHE A 60 -6.58 0.23 -3.11
C PHE A 60 -7.47 1.15 -3.95
N VAL A 61 -7.00 1.63 -5.10
CA VAL A 61 -7.79 2.43 -6.03
C VAL A 61 -8.89 1.58 -6.67
N ALA A 62 -8.57 0.36 -7.11
CA ALA A 62 -9.53 -0.61 -7.63
C ALA A 62 -10.60 -0.96 -6.59
N ASN A 63 -10.22 -1.12 -5.31
CA ASN A 63 -11.17 -1.41 -4.24
C ASN A 63 -11.97 -0.17 -3.77
N GLU A 64 -11.50 1.05 -4.06
CA GLU A 64 -12.24 2.30 -3.78
C GLU A 64 -13.25 2.62 -4.89
N THR A 65 -12.90 2.35 -6.16
CA THR A 65 -13.86 2.52 -7.27
C THR A 65 -15.01 1.51 -7.25
N LEU A 66 -14.91 0.43 -6.47
CA LEU A 66 -15.96 -0.59 -6.32
C LEU A 66 -16.94 -0.30 -5.17
N ASP A 67 -16.63 0.64 -4.26
CA ASP A 67 -17.49 1.01 -3.11
C ASP A 67 -18.45 2.18 -3.43
N GLY A 68 -18.43 2.69 -4.67
CA GLY A 68 -19.11 3.92 -5.07
C GLY A 68 -20.22 3.80 -6.12
N GLN A 69 -20.91 2.66 -6.23
CA GLN A 69 -22.04 2.47 -7.17
C GLN A 69 -23.36 2.25 -6.44
#